data_AF-A0A3D1E2H1-F1
#
_entry.id   AF-A0A3D1E2H1-F1
#
_cell.length_a   1.000
_cell.length_b   1.000
_cell.length_c   1.000
_cell.angle_alpha   90.00
_cell.angle_beta   90.00
_cell.angle_gamma   90.00
#
_symmetry.space_group_name_H-M   'P 1'
#
loop_
_entity.id
_entity.type
_entity.pdbx_description
1 polymer ?
#
loop_
_entity_poly.entity_id
_entity_poly.type
_entity_poly.pdbx_seq_one_letter_code
_entity_poly.pdbx_strand_id
1 'polypeptide(L)'
;MTSDKTPSGTDIADVPMMQVTHDHLLNEAVKITQPSDGYRVGSDAVLLAASVGTITGRVLDMGAGVGGVCLCLARRLAELQITAVEKNADMAAL
;
A
#
# COMPACT_ATOMS: atom_id res chain seq x y z
N MET A 1 -31.72 -7.17 -47.15
CA MET A 1 -30.67 -8.21 -47.09
C MET A 1 -29.36 -7.48 -47.35
N THR A 2 -28.40 -7.30 -46.46
CA THR A 2 -28.13 -7.86 -45.13
C THR A 2 -27.15 -6.93 -44.41
N SER A 3 -27.37 -6.77 -43.10
CA SER A 3 -26.41 -6.40 -42.04
C SER A 3 -25.75 -5.03 -42.09
N ASP A 4 -26.46 -4.06 -41.53
CA ASP A 4 -25.92 -3.08 -40.58
C ASP A 4 -25.00 -3.78 -39.57
N LYS A 5 -23.69 -3.46 -39.62
CA LYS A 5 -22.76 -3.80 -38.55
C LYS A 5 -22.68 -2.59 -37.63
N THR A 6 -23.50 -2.62 -36.59
CA THR A 6 -23.29 -1.82 -35.38
C THR A 6 -21.84 -2.03 -34.92
N PRO A 7 -21.04 -0.98 -34.67
CA PRO A 7 -19.75 -1.18 -34.04
C PRO A 7 -20.01 -1.72 -32.63
N SER A 8 -19.63 -2.97 -32.41
CA SER A 8 -19.61 -3.59 -31.09
C SER A 8 -18.75 -2.75 -30.15
N GLY A 9 -19.21 -2.60 -28.92
CA GLY A 9 -18.60 -1.79 -27.87
C GLY A 9 -17.08 -1.86 -27.89
N THR A 10 -16.47 -0.69 -27.95
CA THR A 10 -15.02 -0.50 -27.94
C THR A 10 -14.42 -1.22 -26.74
N ASP A 11 -13.50 -2.15 -27.02
CA ASP A 11 -12.51 -2.70 -26.10
C ASP A 11 -12.09 -1.63 -25.08
N ILE A 12 -12.53 -1.78 -23.83
CA ILE A 12 -11.72 -1.28 -22.73
C ILE A 12 -10.47 -2.15 -22.80
N ALA A 13 -9.38 -1.61 -23.34
CA ALA A 13 -8.11 -2.30 -23.31
C ALA A 13 -7.90 -2.84 -21.90
N ASP A 14 -7.65 -4.14 -21.75
CA ASP A 14 -7.34 -4.79 -20.48
C ASP A 14 -6.17 -4.05 -19.84
N VAL A 15 -6.46 -3.06 -18.99
CA VAL A 15 -5.45 -2.41 -18.16
C VAL A 15 -4.97 -3.52 -17.23
N PRO A 16 -3.68 -3.90 -17.27
CA PRO A 16 -3.19 -4.96 -16.40
C PRO A 16 -3.45 -4.56 -14.96
N MET A 17 -4.37 -5.26 -14.31
CA MET A 17 -4.67 -5.03 -12.90
C MET A 17 -3.49 -5.56 -12.09
N MET A 18 -2.86 -4.69 -11.29
CA MET A 18 -1.72 -5.08 -10.46
C MET A 18 -2.13 -6.24 -9.54
N GLN A 19 -1.42 -7.37 -9.67
CA GLN A 19 -1.65 -8.51 -8.79
C GLN A 19 -1.11 -8.19 -7.39
N VAL A 20 -1.89 -8.47 -6.36
CA VAL A 20 -1.55 -8.19 -4.97
C VAL A 20 -1.66 -9.44 -4.13
N THR A 21 -0.86 -9.52 -3.07
CA THR A 21 -1.06 -10.47 -1.96
C THR A 21 -1.36 -9.72 -0.67
N HIS A 22 -1.84 -10.48 0.32
CA HIS A 22 -2.07 -9.96 1.66
C HIS A 22 -1.11 -10.59 2.65
N ASP A 23 -0.23 -9.77 3.19
CA ASP A 23 0.78 -10.21 4.14
C ASP A 23 0.52 -9.61 5.52
N HIS A 24 1.18 -10.19 6.51
CA HIS A 24 0.93 -9.91 7.92
C HIS A 24 2.25 -9.56 8.61
N LEU A 25 2.22 -8.50 9.40
CA LEU A 25 3.33 -8.01 10.22
C LEU A 25 2.92 -8.06 11.69
N LEU A 26 3.92 -8.01 12.59
CA LEU A 26 3.72 -7.93 14.03
C LEU A 26 2.80 -9.04 14.59
N ASN A 27 3.10 -10.30 14.24
CA ASN A 27 2.28 -11.45 14.62
C ASN A 27 0.80 -11.25 14.26
N GLU A 28 0.55 -10.91 12.99
CA GLU A 28 -0.79 -10.72 12.41
C GLU A 28 -1.57 -9.50 12.93
N ALA A 29 -0.96 -8.67 13.78
CA ALA A 29 -1.60 -7.45 14.28
C ALA A 29 -1.72 -6.34 13.23
N VAL A 30 -0.96 -6.43 12.13
CA VAL A 30 -1.01 -5.50 11.00
C VAL A 30 -1.11 -6.32 9.72
N LYS A 31 -2.16 -6.06 8.93
CA LYS A 31 -2.34 -6.63 7.60
C LYS A 31 -2.00 -5.57 6.56
N ILE A 32 -1.25 -5.96 5.53
CA ILE A 32 -0.92 -5.10 4.39
C ILE A 32 -1.38 -5.77 3.09
N THR A 33 -1.80 -4.96 2.13
CA THR A 33 -1.98 -5.39 0.74
C THR A 33 -0.80 -4.86 -0.03
N GLN A 34 -0.12 -5.72 -0.80
CA GLN A 34 1.05 -5.28 -1.55
C GLN A 34 1.21 -6.04 -2.86
N PRO A 35 1.89 -5.47 -3.86
CA PRO A 35 2.09 -6.12 -5.15
C PRO A 35 2.71 -7.51 -4.99
N SER A 36 2.30 -8.50 -5.77
CA SER A 36 2.81 -9.88 -5.67
C SER A 36 4.30 -9.99 -5.95
N ASP A 37 4.87 -9.06 -6.70
CA ASP A 37 6.27 -8.98 -7.09
C ASP A 37 6.84 -7.56 -6.90
N GLY A 38 8.12 -7.38 -7.24
CA GLY A 38 8.81 -6.10 -7.06
C GLY A 38 9.27 -5.85 -5.61
N TYR A 39 9.32 -4.59 -5.20
CA TYR A 39 9.71 -4.22 -3.84
C TYR A 39 8.58 -4.55 -2.86
N ARG A 40 8.91 -5.25 -1.77
CA ARG A 40 7.95 -5.74 -0.78
C ARG A 40 8.39 -5.34 0.61
N VAL A 41 7.41 -5.07 1.48
CA VAL A 41 7.64 -4.72 2.87
C VAL A 41 8.37 -5.86 3.57
N GLY A 42 9.54 -5.55 4.13
CA GLY A 42 10.36 -6.49 4.88
C GLY A 42 10.40 -6.20 6.38
N SER A 43 11.24 -6.94 7.08
CA SER A 43 11.49 -6.75 8.52
C SER A 43 12.13 -5.40 8.85
N ASP A 44 12.82 -4.79 7.89
CA ASP A 44 13.38 -3.44 8.00
C ASP A 44 12.31 -2.39 8.33
N ALA A 45 11.13 -2.46 7.71
CA ALA A 45 10.01 -1.57 8.02
C ALA A 45 9.53 -1.71 9.47
N VAL A 46 9.50 -2.95 9.98
CA VAL A 46 9.13 -3.26 11.37
C VAL A 46 10.17 -2.71 12.34
N LEU A 47 11.45 -2.91 12.04
CA LEU A 47 12.57 -2.43 12.86
C LEU A 47 12.63 -0.90 12.88
N LEU A 48 12.41 -0.24 11.73
CA LEU A 48 12.32 1.21 11.65
C LEU A 48 11.14 1.74 12.48
N ALA A 49 9.95 1.15 12.33
CA ALA A 49 8.80 1.52 13.16
C ALA A 49 9.08 1.32 14.66
N ALA A 50 9.82 0.27 15.04
CA ALA A 50 10.20 0.00 16.43
C ALA A 50 11.21 1.01 17.00
N SER A 51 12.09 1.57 16.15
CA SER A 51 13.11 2.55 16.55
C SER A 51 12.54 3.90 17.00
N VAL A 52 11.28 4.21 16.63
CA VAL A 52 10.62 5.46 17.02
C VAL A 52 10.27 5.41 18.51
N GLY A 53 10.89 6.26 19.32
CA GLY A 53 10.69 6.29 20.77
C GLY A 53 9.61 7.25 21.28
N THR A 54 9.06 8.11 20.41
CA THR A 54 8.11 9.14 20.80
C THR A 54 6.68 8.65 20.70
N ILE A 55 5.91 8.75 21.78
CA ILE A 55 4.53 8.26 21.85
C ILE A 55 3.48 9.23 21.27
N THR A 56 3.81 10.52 21.14
CA THR A 56 2.91 11.58 20.66
C THR A 56 3.61 12.53 19.67
N GLY A 57 2.83 13.27 18.88
CA GLY A 57 3.36 14.25 17.94
C GLY A 57 3.11 13.88 16.49
N ARG A 58 3.94 14.41 15.59
CA ARG A 58 3.77 14.28 14.13
C ARG A 58 4.94 13.55 13.50
N VAL A 59 4.64 12.57 12.64
CA VAL A 59 5.62 11.79 11.88
C VAL A 59 5.31 11.93 10.39
N LEU A 60 6.36 12.09 9.59
CA LEU A 60 6.29 12.08 8.13
C LEU A 60 7.09 10.88 7.62
N ASP A 61 6.42 10.01 6.88
CA ASP A 61 7.05 8.89 6.16
C ASP A 61 7.12 9.23 4.67
N MET A 62 8.34 9.34 4.14
CA MET A 62 8.61 9.77 2.77
C MET A 62 9.03 8.58 1.91
N GLY A 63 8.19 8.20 0.95
CA GLY A 63 8.33 6.94 0.22
C GLY A 63 7.64 5.80 0.98
N ALA A 64 6.40 6.04 1.39
CA ALA A 64 5.68 5.13 2.27
C ALA A 64 5.34 3.78 1.60
N GLY A 65 5.40 3.68 0.27
CA GLY A 65 4.96 2.50 -0.47
C GLY A 65 3.52 2.12 -0.10
N VAL A 66 3.33 0.87 0.33
CA VAL A 66 2.05 0.34 0.86
C VAL A 66 1.85 0.58 2.37
N GLY A 67 2.67 1.42 2.99
CA GLY A 67 2.52 1.85 4.37
C GLY A 67 3.13 0.93 5.44
N GLY A 68 4.08 0.05 5.10
CA GLY A 68 4.64 -0.93 6.05
C GLY A 68 5.14 -0.33 7.37
N VAL A 69 5.90 0.78 7.31
CA VAL A 69 6.39 1.50 8.50
C VAL A 69 5.25 2.18 9.23
N CYS A 70 4.46 3.00 8.54
CA CYS A 70 3.37 3.77 9.11
C CYS A 70 2.30 2.92 9.79
N LEU A 71 1.91 1.79 9.20
CA LEU A 71 0.90 0.89 9.76
C LEU A 71 1.42 0.18 11.01
N CYS A 72 2.69 -0.25 11.02
CA CYS A 72 3.35 -0.76 12.21
C CYS A 72 3.43 0.30 13.32
N LEU A 73 3.74 1.55 12.94
CA LEU A 73 3.84 2.66 13.87
C LEU A 73 2.46 3.01 14.46
N ALA A 74 1.43 3.14 13.63
CA ALA A 74 0.05 3.41 14.03
C ALA A 74 -0.49 2.32 14.98
N ARG A 75 -0.15 1.05 14.72
CA ARG A 75 -0.54 -0.05 15.61
C ARG A 75 0.11 0.05 16.98
N ARG A 76 1.37 0.47 17.04
CA ARG A 76 2.17 0.51 18.26
C ARG A 76 1.93 1.77 19.08
N LEU A 77 1.65 2.91 18.42
CA LEU A 77 1.60 4.25 19.01
C LEU A 77 0.36 5.02 18.51
N ALA A 78 -0.78 4.77 19.18
CA ALA A 78 -2.08 5.28 18.75
C ALA A 78 -2.25 6.81 18.82
N GLU A 79 -1.38 7.51 19.56
CA GLU A 79 -1.45 8.97 19.71
C GLU A 79 -0.60 9.75 18.69
N LEU A 80 0.11 9.05 17.78
CA LEU A 80 0.86 9.70 16.72
C LEU A 80 -0.05 10.14 15.57
N GLN A 81 0.18 11.37 15.09
CA GLN A 81 -0.34 11.84 13.81
C GLN A 81 0.68 11.50 12.72
N ILE A 82 0.31 10.58 11.83
CA ILE A 82 1.20 10.07 10.80
C ILE A 82 0.75 10.59 9.45
N THR A 83 1.66 11.25 8.74
CA THR A 83 1.50 11.60 7.32
C THR A 83 2.40 10.68 6.50
N ALA A 84 1.78 9.87 5.65
CA ALA A 84 2.49 9.02 4.70
C ALA A 84 2.44 9.66 3.31
N VAL A 85 3.60 9.77 2.65
CA VAL A 85 3.70 10.32 1.29
C VAL A 85 4.31 9.27 0.39
N GLU A 86 3.59 8.91 -0.66
CA GLU A 86 4.07 8.02 -1.71
C GLU A 86 3.84 8.68 -3.08
N LYS A 87 4.85 8.58 -3.94
CA LYS A 87 4.82 9.16 -5.29
C LYS A 87 4.03 8.28 -6.25
N ASN A 88 4.11 6.96 -6.08
CA ASN A 88 3.39 6.00 -6.90
C ASN A 88 1.94 5.88 -6.42
N ALA A 89 0.99 6.36 -7.24
CA ALA A 89 -0.43 6.35 -6.92
C ALA A 89 -1.00 4.94 -6.71
N ASP A 90 -0.50 3.95 -7.44
CA ASP A 90 -0.99 2.58 -7.33
C ASP A 90 -0.55 1.95 -6.01
N MET A 91 0.68 2.22 -5.56
CA MET A 91 1.16 1.78 -4.24
C MET A 91 0.44 2.48 -3.10
N ALA A 92 0.17 3.79 -3.26
CA ALA A 92 -0.53 4.60 -2.26
C ALA A 92 -2.01 4.21 -2.09
N ALA A 93 -2.60 3.55 -3.09
CA ALA A 93 -3.98 3.11 -3.07
C ALA A 93 -4.21 1.74 -2.39
N LEU A 94 -3.13 1.02 -2.04
CA LEU A 94 -3.16 -0.29 -1.38
C LEU A 94 -3.15 -0.18 0.16
#